data_AF-A0A947P8H9-F1
#
_entry.id   AF-A0A947P8H9-F1
#
_cell.length_a   1.000
_cell.length_b   1.000
_cell.length_c   1.000
_cell.angle_alpha   90.00
_cell.angle_beta   90.00
_cell.angle_gamma   90.00
#
_symmetry.space_group_name_H-M   'P 1'
#
loop_
_entity.id
_entity.type
_entity.pdbx_description
1 polymer ?
#
loop_
_entity_poly.entity_id
_entity_poly.type
_entity_poly.pdbx_seq_one_letter_code
_entity_poly.pdbx_strand_id
1 'polypeptide(L)'
;MNEKKQDIWIPAMGWIAQDSGMLQLEQSSDGFHRVGINGVKVIIATGDKKVKFIVFEDHTIAHVLSDMDCPGGNIQVCGKKALYVAYCNNYEEIL
;
A
#
# COMPACT_ATOMS: atom_id res chain seq x y z
N MET A 1 -4.92 24.77 1.61
CA MET A 1 -3.52 24.29 1.51
C MET A 1 -3.48 23.37 0.30
N ASN A 2 -2.77 23.75 -0.77
CA ASN A 2 -2.66 22.92 -1.98
C ASN A 2 -1.59 21.86 -1.74
N GLU A 3 -2.01 20.64 -1.44
CA GLU A 3 -1.12 19.48 -1.48
C GLU A 3 -0.62 19.30 -2.92
N LYS A 4 0.71 19.30 -3.09
CA LYS A 4 1.34 19.12 -4.40
C LYS A 4 1.07 17.69 -4.88
N LYS A 5 0.09 17.55 -5.76
CA LYS A 5 -0.19 16.30 -6.46
C LYS A 5 0.73 16.21 -7.68
N GLN A 6 1.42 15.07 -7.80
CA GLN A 6 2.38 14.75 -8.85
C GLN A 6 2.14 13.31 -9.26
N ASP A 7 2.29 12.99 -10.54
CA ASP A 7 2.22 11.61 -11.02
C ASP A 7 3.34 10.78 -10.37
N ILE A 8 3.02 9.55 -9.98
CA ILE A 8 3.92 8.70 -9.21
C ILE A 8 4.33 7.52 -10.06
N TRP A 9 5.63 7.32 -10.26
CA TRP A 9 6.14 6.09 -10.86
C TRP A 9 6.20 4.99 -9.81
N ILE A 10 5.62 3.83 -10.13
CA ILE A 10 5.67 2.63 -9.30
C ILE A 10 6.32 1.50 -10.11
N PRO A 11 7.46 0.95 -9.66
CA PRO A 11 8.05 -0.25 -10.25
C PRO A 11 6.99 -1.35 -10.43
N ALA A 12 6.98 -1.96 -11.61
CA ALA A 12 6.03 -2.99 -12.05
C ALA A 12 4.56 -2.56 -12.27
N MET A 13 4.14 -1.37 -11.83
CA MET A 13 2.77 -0.86 -12.04
C MET A 13 2.69 0.32 -13.01
N GLY A 14 3.79 1.04 -13.21
CA GLY A 14 3.84 2.19 -14.11
C GLY A 14 3.50 3.52 -13.43
N TRP A 15 3.07 4.50 -14.23
CA TRP A 15 2.66 5.81 -13.73
C TRP A 15 1.25 5.76 -13.15
N ILE A 16 1.12 6.19 -11.90
CA ILE A 16 -0.17 6.42 -11.25
C ILE A 16 -0.52 7.89 -11.39
N ALA A 17 -1.66 8.13 -12.04
CA ALA A 17 -2.21 9.47 -12.21
C ALA A 17 -2.60 10.10 -10.87
N GLN A 18 -2.40 11.40 -10.79
CA GLN A 18 -2.71 12.21 -9.62
C GLN A 18 -4.20 12.13 -9.16
N ASP A 19 -5.14 11.86 -10.07
CA ASP A 19 -6.57 11.78 -9.82
C ASP A 19 -7.08 10.33 -9.69
N SER A 20 -6.17 9.35 -9.60
CA SER A 20 -6.49 7.92 -9.42
C SER A 20 -7.26 7.58 -8.13
N GLY A 21 -7.38 8.53 -7.19
CA GLY A 21 -7.98 8.28 -5.87
C GLY A 21 -7.03 7.61 -4.88
N MET A 22 -5.76 7.45 -5.23
CA MET A 22 -4.70 7.00 -4.33
C MET A 22 -4.27 8.11 -3.37
N LEU A 23 -3.93 7.73 -2.14
CA LEU A 23 -3.51 8.60 -1.05
C LEU A 23 -2.03 8.39 -0.78
N GLN A 24 -1.21 9.43 -0.88
CA GLN A 24 0.18 9.37 -0.40
C GLN A 24 0.22 9.42 1.13
N LEU A 25 1.11 8.63 1.73
CA LEU A 25 1.30 8.54 3.16
C LEU A 25 2.77 8.76 3.51
N GLU A 26 3.05 9.44 4.63
CA GLU A 26 4.43 9.56 5.13
C GLU A 26 4.90 8.27 5.82
N GLN A 27 3.98 7.51 6.40
CA GLN A 27 4.25 6.30 7.16
C GLN A 27 3.13 5.28 6.98
N SER A 28 3.48 4.00 6.92
CA SER A 28 2.50 2.91 6.92
C SER A 28 1.90 2.71 8.32
N SER A 29 0.63 2.28 8.40
CA SER A 29 -0.13 2.19 9.65
C SER A 29 0.33 1.09 10.63
N ASP A 30 1.32 0.30 10.25
CA ASP A 30 2.03 -0.68 11.08
C ASP A 30 3.29 -0.07 11.73
N GLY A 31 3.70 1.14 11.35
CA GLY A 31 4.82 1.87 11.91
C GLY A 31 6.19 1.46 11.36
N PHE A 32 6.28 0.32 10.68
CA PHE A 32 7.56 -0.25 10.20
C PHE A 32 8.14 0.46 8.98
N HIS A 33 7.31 1.10 8.17
CA HIS A 33 7.75 1.73 6.91
C HIS A 33 7.44 3.22 6.92
N ARG A 34 8.47 4.03 6.62
CA ARG A 34 8.39 5.49 6.56
C ARG A 34 9.14 5.97 5.32
N VAL A 35 8.55 6.91 4.59
CA VAL A 35 9.18 7.54 3.42
C VAL A 35 10.55 8.12 3.81
N GLY A 36 11.56 7.83 3.00
CA GLY A 36 12.95 8.25 3.21
C GLY A 36 13.76 7.34 4.15
N ILE A 37 13.15 6.31 4.75
CA ILE A 37 13.81 5.38 5.67
C ILE A 37 13.93 4.00 5.02
N ASN A 38 15.07 3.32 5.22
CA ASN A 38 15.32 1.96 4.73
C ASN A 38 15.03 1.75 3.23
N GLY A 39 15.27 2.79 2.42
CA GLY A 39 15.07 2.73 0.96
C GLY A 39 13.63 2.99 0.48
N VAL A 40 12.68 3.25 1.37
CA VAL A 40 11.30 3.58 0.98
C VAL A 40 11.26 4.94 0.29
N LYS A 41 10.80 4.98 -0.97
CA LYS A 41 10.69 6.19 -1.79
C LYS A 41 9.33 6.85 -1.65
N VAL A 42 8.27 6.04 -1.69
CA VAL A 42 6.89 6.52 -1.53
C VAL A 42 6.05 5.44 -0.88
N ILE A 43 5.07 5.86 -0.09
CA ILE A 43 4.01 4.98 0.39
C ILE A 43 2.71 5.55 -0.15
N ILE A 44 1.94 4.72 -0.85
CA ILE A 44 0.60 5.09 -1.30
C ILE A 44 -0.43 4.09 -0.81
N ALA A 45 -1.68 4.52 -0.70
CA ALA A 45 -2.79 3.68 -0.32
C ALA A 45 -3.97 3.91 -1.25
N THR A 46 -4.82 2.89 -1.42
CA THR A 46 -6.13 3.08 -2.02
C THR A 46 -6.96 4.05 -1.18
N GLY A 47 -7.94 4.73 -1.78
CA GLY A 47 -8.80 5.68 -1.07
C GLY A 47 -9.54 5.08 0.15
N ASP A 48 -9.88 3.78 0.07
CA ASP A 48 -10.46 3.01 1.17
C ASP A 48 -9.43 2.46 2.18
N LYS A 49 -8.14 2.70 1.91
CA LYS A 49 -6.96 2.33 2.70
C LYS A 49 -6.81 0.82 2.92
N LYS A 50 -7.52 -0.01 2.15
CA LYS A 50 -7.42 -1.47 2.24
C LYS A 50 -6.08 -1.94 1.68
N VAL A 51 -5.64 -1.40 0.55
CA VAL A 51 -4.35 -1.75 -0.03
C VAL A 51 -3.39 -0.58 0.16
N LYS A 52 -2.16 -0.89 0.54
CA LYS A 52 -1.05 0.05 0.56
C LYS A 52 0.10 -0.49 -0.27
N PHE A 53 0.78 0.39 -0.96
CA PHE A 53 1.98 0.07 -1.71
C PHE A 53 3.14 0.81 -1.07
N ILE A 54 4.18 0.05 -0.75
CA ILE A 54 5.45 0.55 -0.23
C ILE A 54 6.44 0.42 -1.37
N VAL A 55 6.82 1.56 -1.91
CA VAL A 55 7.59 1.64 -3.13
C VAL A 55 9.05 1.90 -2.77
N PHE A 56 9.91 1.03 -3.25
CA PHE A 56 11.36 1.17 -3.20
C PHE A 56 11.86 1.63 -4.58
N GLU A 57 13.17 1.73 -4.75
CA GLU A 57 13.75 2.18 -6.01
C GLU A 57 13.51 1.18 -7.16
N ASP A 58 13.61 -0.11 -6.86
CA ASP A 58 13.62 -1.21 -7.82
C ASP A 58 12.40 -2.13 -7.73
N HIS A 59 11.68 -2.12 -6.60
CA HIS A 59 10.54 -3.00 -6.37
C HIS A 59 9.45 -2.32 -5.53
N THR A 60 8.27 -2.94 -5.52
CA THR A 60 7.11 -2.49 -4.74
C THR A 60 6.58 -3.64 -3.90
N ILE A 61 6.21 -3.32 -2.66
CA ILE A 61 5.55 -4.26 -1.76
C ILE A 61 4.10 -3.82 -1.59
N ALA A 62 3.14 -4.72 -1.85
CA ALA A 62 1.74 -4.50 -1.54
C ALA A 62 1.40 -5.06 -0.15
N HIS A 63 0.80 -4.21 0.69
CA HIS A 63 0.22 -4.49 1.99
C HIS A 63 -1.30 -4.49 1.83
N VAL A 64 -1.90 -5.66 1.72
CA VAL A 64 -3.35 -5.81 1.60
C VAL A 64 -3.93 -6.05 2.99
N LEU A 65 -4.78 -5.13 3.45
CA LEU A 65 -5.66 -5.30 4.61
C LEU A 65 -6.92 -6.00 4.16
N SER A 66 -7.01 -7.29 4.45
CA SER A 66 -8.24 -8.06 4.26
C SER A 66 -9.21 -7.74 5.40
N ASP A 67 -10.40 -7.26 5.06
CA ASP A 67 -11.57 -7.26 5.94
C ASP A 67 -12.20 -8.66 5.83
N MET A 68 -11.57 -9.66 6.47
CA MET A 68 -12.18 -10.98 6.59
C MET A 68 -13.02 -11.02 7.86
N ASP A 69 -14.34 -10.98 7.69
CA ASP A 69 -15.32 -11.44 8.69
C ASP A 69 -15.13 -12.95 8.87
N CYS A 70 -14.77 -13.39 10.07
CA CYS A 70 -14.14 -14.70 10.18
C CYS A 70 -14.52 -15.44 11.49
N PRO A 71 -15.48 -16.37 11.46
CA PRO A 71 -15.72 -17.31 12.55
C PRO A 71 -14.97 -18.63 12.30
N GLY A 72 -14.13 -19.06 13.26
CA GLY A 72 -13.41 -20.35 13.18
C GLY A 72 -11.95 -20.34 13.64
N GLY A 73 -11.35 -19.16 13.84
CA GLY A 73 -10.03 -19.00 14.47
C GLY A 73 -8.87 -19.49 13.60
N ASN A 74 -8.24 -18.61 12.82
CA ASN A 74 -7.10 -17.82 13.30
C ASN A 74 -6.69 -16.75 12.26
N ILE A 75 -6.52 -15.50 12.73
CA ILE A 75 -6.95 -14.27 12.03
C ILE A 75 -7.81 -13.35 12.92
N GLN A 76 -8.72 -13.98 13.66
CA GLN A 76 -10.12 -13.91 13.21
C GLN A 76 -11.11 -13.29 14.20
N VAL A 77 -10.75 -13.02 15.46
CA VAL A 77 -11.69 -12.33 16.39
C VAL A 77 -11.57 -10.82 16.20
N CYS A 78 -12.09 -10.35 15.06
CA CYS A 78 -12.81 -9.08 14.95
C CYS A 78 -12.12 -7.79 15.43
N GLY A 79 -10.87 -7.55 15.03
CA GLY A 79 -10.20 -6.29 15.36
C GLY A 79 -9.03 -5.89 14.46
N LYS A 80 -9.19 -5.98 13.14
CA LYS A 80 -8.25 -5.53 12.07
C LYS A 80 -6.77 -5.98 12.19
N LYS A 81 -6.33 -6.85 11.26
CA LYS A 81 -5.14 -6.74 10.38
C LYS A 81 -4.72 -8.14 9.92
N ALA A 82 -5.21 -8.59 8.76
CA ALA A 82 -4.41 -9.48 7.93
C ALA A 82 -3.45 -8.60 7.12
N LEU A 83 -2.14 -8.79 7.28
CA LEU A 83 -1.14 -8.12 6.45
C LEU A 83 -0.57 -9.18 5.51
N TYR A 84 -1.03 -9.21 4.26
CA TYR A 84 -0.37 -9.98 3.22
C TYR A 84 0.67 -9.09 2.54
N VAL A 85 1.91 -9.55 2.49
CA VAL A 85 3.06 -8.86 1.88
C VAL A 85 3.41 -9.58 0.59
N ALA A 86 3.07 -8.99 -0.55
CA ALA A 86 3.41 -9.53 -1.86
C ALA A 86 4.41 -8.61 -2.56
N TYR A 87 5.42 -9.20 -3.23
CA TYR A 87 6.24 -8.47 -4.19
C TYR A 87 5.45 -8.26 -5.47
N CYS A 88 5.27 -7.01 -5.87
CA CYS A 88 4.53 -6.67 -7.08
C CYS A 88 5.42 -6.89 -8.31
N ASN A 89 5.13 -7.92 -9.11
CA ASN A 89 5.78 -8.11 -10.42
C ASN A 89 4.90 -7.59 -11.57
N ASN A 90 3.58 -7.51 -11.37
CA ASN A 90 2.62 -6.83 -12.24
C ASN A 90 1.35 -6.39 -11.47
N TYR A 91 0.44 -5.64 -12.11
CA TYR A 91 -0.79 -5.14 -11.49
C TYR A 91 -1.92 -6.19 -11.35
N GLU A 92 -1.91 -7.25 -12.16
CA GLU A 92 -2.98 -8.27 -12.23
C GLU A 92 -2.93 -9.23 -11.04
N GLU A 93 -1.76 -9.40 -10.42
CA GLU A 93 -1.56 -10.27 -9.25
C GLU A 93 -2.14 -9.70 -7.94
N ILE A 94 -2.58 -8.44 -7.92
CA ILE A 94 -2.92 -7.69 -6.70
C ILE A 94 -4.42 -7.38 -6.60
N LEU A 95 -5.20 -7.65 -7.66
CA LEU A 95 -6.65 -7.41 -7.73
C LEU A 95 -7.47 -8.61 -7.26
#